data_AF-A0AAW2P0J7-F1
#
_entry.id   AF-A0AAW2P0J7-F1
#
_cell.length_a   1.000
_cell.length_b   1.000
_cell.length_c   1.000
_cell.angle_alpha   90.00
_cell.angle_beta   90.00
_cell.angle_gamma   90.00
#
_symmetry.space_group_name_H-M   'P 1'
#
loop_
_entity.id
_entity.type
_entity.pdbx_description
1 polymer ?
#
loop_
_entity_poly.entity_id
_entity_poly.type
_entity_poly.pdbx_seq_one_letter_code
_entity_poly.pdbx_strand_id
1 'polypeptide(L)'
;MVINRLHIFLHGIALLALFYYRIITLSLIIKTRETPLVPYLIVIVSEIVLTFLWVMHQLSTQWRPVKRTVYPERLPEDNKLPPVDVFIFTAHSSQEPSLEVMNTVISAMSLDYPPDKLSVYLSDDGGSYVTLYAVREAWKFARLWIPFCRNYELKIRCPESYFSADEESADEKFTGCSEFVADRQIIKYAEFQEALEKNSVNANASYSRNHPSRIEVITNEDKDSYPKEMPLLVYVARERRGLIISTISKPEHSMLWERDTCSVIGLVWPKPVQNDLQLRVSALISNAPYFLVLDCDMYCHDPSSARQAMCIYLDSDQISAQIGWVQFPQKFHNIISEHDIYDSGHNSDWRGLQGVDGLRGPMMCGSNFVMRREAIYGTDRIQKDIHLKQLKKSFGSSNEFIRSMYKITKHICQRPTKPRWSIAE
;
A
#
# COMPACT_ATOMS: atom_id res chain seq x y z
N MET A 1 -18.12 7.76 22.18
CA MET A 1 -17.24 7.18 23.23
C MET A 1 -18.02 6.70 24.46
N VAL A 2 -18.81 7.55 25.14
CA VAL A 2 -19.54 7.15 26.36
C VAL A 2 -20.55 6.01 26.11
N ILE A 3 -21.33 6.11 25.03
CA ILE A 3 -22.32 5.09 24.63
C ILE A 3 -21.66 3.72 24.45
N ASN A 4 -20.56 3.65 23.69
CA ASN A 4 -19.84 2.40 23.45
C ASN A 4 -19.31 1.77 24.74
N ARG A 5 -18.77 2.58 25.66
CA ARG A 5 -18.27 2.08 26.95
C ARG A 5 -19.40 1.56 27.84
N LEU A 6 -20.54 2.25 27.86
CA LEU A 6 -21.74 1.79 28.56
C LEU A 6 -22.25 0.47 27.98
N HIS A 7 -22.29 0.37 26.65
CA HIS A 7 -22.67 -0.86 25.95
C HIS A 7 -21.77 -2.04 26.33
N ILE A 8 -20.44 -1.84 26.32
CA ILE A 8 -19.47 -2.86 26.73
C ILE A 8 -19.69 -3.27 28.19
N PHE A 9 -19.91 -2.30 29.08
CA PHE A 9 -20.15 -2.57 30.50
C PHE A 9 -21.41 -3.39 30.76
N LEU A 10 -22.54 -3.00 30.15
CA LEU A 10 -23.82 -3.72 30.30
C LEU A 10 -23.74 -5.15 29.76
N HIS A 11 -23.13 -5.34 28.59
CA HIS A 11 -22.91 -6.68 28.04
C HIS A 11 -21.94 -7.51 28.90
N GLY A 12 -20.92 -6.87 29.48
CA GLY A 12 -20.02 -7.51 30.44
C GLY A 12 -20.76 -8.08 31.65
N ILE A 13 -21.72 -7.34 32.21
CA ILE A 13 -22.57 -7.83 33.31
C ILE A 13 -23.41 -9.03 32.88
N ALA A 14 -24.03 -8.96 31.70
CA ALA A 14 -24.84 -10.07 31.16
C ALA A 14 -24.00 -11.35 30.94
N LEU A 15 -22.77 -11.21 30.42
CA LEU A 15 -21.84 -12.31 30.25
C LEU A 15 -21.41 -12.93 31.58
N LEU A 16 -21.14 -12.12 32.61
CA LEU A 16 -20.83 -12.62 33.95
C LEU A 16 -21.99 -13.40 34.56
N ALA A 17 -23.23 -12.91 34.41
CA ALA A 17 -24.42 -13.63 34.85
C ALA A 17 -24.61 -14.96 34.11
N LEU A 18 -24.35 -15.00 32.80
CA LEU A 18 -24.40 -16.21 32.00
C LEU A 18 -23.37 -17.25 32.49
N PHE A 19 -22.11 -16.84 32.69
CA PHE A 19 -21.09 -17.76 33.19
C PHE A 19 -21.39 -18.27 34.60
N TYR A 20 -21.93 -17.42 35.47
CA TYR A 20 -22.37 -17.85 36.80
C TYR A 20 -23.45 -18.93 36.72
N TYR A 21 -24.45 -18.74 35.86
CA TYR A 21 -25.49 -19.74 35.59
C TYR A 21 -24.91 -21.07 35.05
N ARG A 22 -23.95 -20.97 34.11
CA ARG A 22 -23.27 -22.14 33.54
C ARG A 22 -22.46 -22.93 34.57
N ILE A 23 -21.76 -22.25 35.47
CA ILE A 23 -20.96 -22.89 36.53
C ILE A 23 -21.87 -23.62 37.53
N ILE A 24 -22.98 -23.01 37.95
CA ILE A 24 -23.95 -23.67 38.84
C ILE A 24 -24.53 -24.92 38.18
N THR A 25 -24.97 -24.78 36.94
CA THR A 25 -25.56 -25.89 36.19
C THR A 25 -24.55 -27.01 35.95
N LEU A 26 -23.29 -26.69 35.64
CA LEU A 26 -22.20 -27.68 35.56
C LEU A 26 -22.07 -28.47 36.86
N SER A 27 -22.07 -27.76 38.01
CA SER A 27 -21.98 -28.42 39.31
C SER A 27 -23.17 -29.34 39.58
N LEU A 28 -24.37 -28.99 39.12
CA LEU A 28 -25.55 -29.84 39.25
C LEU A 28 -25.44 -31.09 38.38
N ILE A 29 -25.02 -30.94 37.11
CA ILE A 29 -24.83 -32.04 36.16
C ILE A 29 -23.80 -33.06 36.68
N ILE A 30 -22.69 -32.58 37.25
CA ILE A 30 -21.65 -33.44 37.83
C ILE A 30 -22.21 -34.25 39.01
N LYS A 31 -23.12 -33.66 39.79
CA LYS A 31 -23.75 -34.31 40.96
C LYS A 31 -24.83 -35.32 40.55
N THR A 32 -25.74 -34.96 39.64
CA THR A 32 -26.90 -35.80 39.28
C THR A 32 -26.58 -36.86 38.23
N ARG A 33 -25.61 -36.60 37.33
CA ARG A 33 -25.21 -37.48 36.22
C ARG A 33 -26.35 -37.87 35.24
N GLU A 34 -27.49 -37.18 35.29
CA GLU A 34 -28.65 -37.47 34.44
C GLU A 34 -28.46 -36.96 33.00
N THR A 35 -27.71 -35.88 32.82
CA THR A 35 -27.45 -35.26 31.52
C THR A 35 -26.03 -35.54 31.04
N PRO A 36 -25.80 -35.72 29.73
CA PRO A 36 -24.47 -35.97 29.18
C PRO A 36 -23.54 -34.75 29.41
N LEU A 37 -22.40 -34.99 30.05
CA LEU A 37 -21.43 -33.96 30.41
C LEU A 37 -20.71 -33.35 29.19
N VAL A 38 -20.39 -34.18 28.19
CA VAL A 38 -19.55 -33.77 27.06
C VAL A 38 -20.16 -32.65 26.21
N PRO A 39 -21.43 -32.71 25.78
CA PRO A 39 -22.06 -31.61 25.04
C PRO A 39 -22.07 -30.29 25.84
N TYR A 40 -22.27 -30.38 27.15
CA TYR A 40 -22.30 -29.21 28.02
C TYR A 40 -20.92 -28.53 28.13
N LEU A 41 -19.86 -29.33 28.24
CA LEU A 41 -18.49 -28.82 28.21
C LEU A 41 -18.15 -28.15 26.88
N ILE A 42 -18.58 -28.73 25.76
CA ILE A 42 -18.36 -28.13 24.42
C ILE A 42 -19.02 -26.74 24.34
N VAL A 43 -20.26 -26.60 24.84
CA VAL A 43 -20.96 -25.31 24.87
C VAL A 43 -20.26 -24.29 25.77
N ILE A 44 -19.80 -24.69 26.97
CA ILE A 44 -19.03 -23.77 27.83
C ILE A 44 -17.76 -23.31 27.14
N VAL A 45 -17.01 -24.23 26.52
CA VAL A 45 -15.76 -23.89 25.83
C VAL A 45 -16.03 -22.94 24.65
N SER A 46 -17.08 -23.18 23.86
CA SER A 46 -17.44 -22.28 22.77
C SER A 46 -17.87 -20.90 23.27
N GLU A 47 -18.65 -20.83 24.36
CA GLU A 47 -19.04 -19.56 24.99
C GLU A 47 -17.83 -18.80 25.55
N ILE A 48 -16.84 -19.48 26.14
CA ILE A 48 -15.59 -18.86 26.61
C ILE A 48 -14.82 -18.26 25.42
N VAL A 49 -14.66 -19.02 24.34
CA VAL A 49 -13.94 -18.56 23.15
C VAL A 49 -14.65 -17.37 22.50
N LEU A 50 -15.98 -17.45 22.30
CA LEU A 50 -16.77 -16.36 21.73
C LEU A 50 -16.76 -15.11 22.61
N THR A 51 -16.83 -15.28 23.94
CA THR A 51 -16.74 -14.15 24.87
C THR A 51 -15.36 -13.50 24.81
N PHE A 52 -14.29 -14.29 24.77
CA PHE A 52 -12.94 -13.78 24.61
C PHE A 52 -12.79 -12.99 23.31
N LEU A 53 -13.24 -13.53 22.17
CA LEU A 53 -13.21 -12.84 20.88
C LEU A 53 -14.03 -11.55 20.90
N TRP A 54 -15.21 -11.56 21.51
CA TRP A 54 -16.05 -10.37 21.66
C TRP A 54 -15.35 -9.29 22.51
N VAL A 55 -14.78 -9.64 23.66
CA VAL A 55 -14.04 -8.68 24.52
C VAL A 55 -12.88 -8.09 23.75
N MET A 56 -12.08 -8.91 23.06
CA MET A 56 -10.94 -8.44 22.26
C MET A 56 -11.40 -7.50 21.14
N HIS A 57 -12.47 -7.85 20.42
CA HIS A 57 -13.04 -7.01 19.38
C HIS A 57 -13.49 -5.66 19.96
N GLN A 58 -14.32 -5.64 21.00
CA GLN A 58 -14.83 -4.40 21.61
C GLN A 58 -13.72 -3.49 22.14
N LEU A 59 -12.71 -4.07 22.81
CA LEU A 59 -11.57 -3.32 23.34
C LEU A 59 -10.72 -2.71 22.21
N SER A 60 -10.55 -3.43 21.11
CA SER A 60 -9.76 -2.94 19.97
C SER A 60 -10.50 -1.90 19.13
N THR A 61 -11.78 -2.08 18.83
CA THR A 61 -12.50 -1.24 17.85
C THR A 61 -13.32 -0.12 18.49
N GLN A 62 -13.86 -0.30 19.69
CA GLN A 62 -14.87 0.60 20.27
C GLN A 62 -14.41 1.37 21.52
N TRP A 63 -13.29 0.98 22.13
CA TRP A 63 -12.84 1.55 23.42
C TRP A 63 -12.40 3.02 23.33
N ARG A 64 -11.63 3.34 22.29
CA ARG A 64 -11.10 4.68 22.03
C ARG A 64 -10.97 4.95 20.52
N PRO A 65 -12.08 5.08 19.77
CA PRO A 65 -12.02 5.52 18.38
C PRO A 65 -11.41 6.92 18.30
N VAL A 66 -10.41 7.10 17.44
CA VAL A 66 -9.80 8.39 17.13
C VAL A 66 -10.06 8.70 15.68
N LYS A 67 -10.53 9.92 15.42
CA LYS A 67 -10.68 10.47 14.07
C LYS A 67 -9.62 11.53 13.87
N ARG A 68 -8.89 11.48 12.75
CA ARG A 68 -7.90 12.49 12.37
C ARG A 68 -8.36 13.21 11.12
N THR A 69 -8.05 14.49 11.06
CA THR A 69 -8.34 15.35 9.91
C THR A 69 -7.05 16.03 9.50
N VAL A 70 -6.79 16.08 8.20
CA VAL A 70 -5.59 16.68 7.62
C VAL A 70 -5.95 17.96 6.86
N TYR A 71 -5.01 18.89 6.79
CA TYR A 71 -5.18 20.18 6.12
C TYR A 71 -4.00 20.41 5.16
N PRO A 72 -4.06 19.90 3.91
CA PRO A 72 -2.98 20.04 2.93
C PRO A 72 -2.60 21.50 2.64
N GLU A 73 -3.51 22.45 2.85
CA GLU A 73 -3.26 23.88 2.61
C GLU A 73 -2.26 24.47 3.60
N ARG A 74 -2.03 23.80 4.74
CA ARG A 74 -1.07 24.21 5.77
C ARG A 74 0.31 23.60 5.60
N LEU A 75 0.51 22.77 4.58
CA LEU A 75 1.82 22.22 4.28
C LEU A 75 2.80 23.33 3.88
N PRO A 76 4.11 23.10 4.10
CA PRO A 76 5.11 24.01 3.58
C PRO A 76 5.08 24.02 2.06
N GLU A 77 5.63 25.09 1.47
CA GLU A 77 5.83 25.21 0.02
C GLU A 77 6.44 23.95 -0.60
N ASP A 78 6.07 23.69 -1.84
CA ASP A 78 6.47 22.51 -2.62
C ASP A 78 7.98 22.24 -2.60
N ASN A 79 8.80 23.28 -2.59
CA ASN A 79 10.27 23.19 -2.50
C ASN A 79 10.78 22.58 -1.18
N LYS A 80 10.00 22.63 -0.10
CA LYS A 80 10.35 22.08 1.22
C LYS A 80 9.75 20.70 1.48
N LEU A 81 8.87 20.21 0.61
CA LEU A 81 8.32 18.86 0.72
C LEU A 81 9.42 17.80 0.52
N PRO A 82 9.35 16.64 1.22
CA PRO A 82 10.30 15.56 1.01
C PRO A 82 10.02 14.79 -0.29
N PRO A 83 10.99 14.06 -0.87
CA PRO A 83 10.69 13.13 -1.95
C PRO A 83 9.80 11.96 -1.49
N VAL A 84 8.95 11.46 -2.39
CA VAL A 84 8.05 10.31 -2.20
C VAL A 84 8.19 9.36 -3.38
N ASP A 85 8.48 8.10 -3.09
CA ASP A 85 8.40 7.03 -4.10
C ASP A 85 7.01 6.38 -4.08
N VAL A 86 6.50 5.91 -5.21
CA VAL A 86 5.28 5.10 -5.29
C VAL A 86 5.65 3.73 -5.83
N PHE A 87 5.29 2.68 -5.12
CA PHE A 87 5.56 1.29 -5.48
C PHE A 87 4.26 0.62 -5.91
N ILE A 88 4.25 0.16 -7.15
CA ILE A 88 3.17 -0.62 -7.74
C ILE A 88 3.71 -2.01 -8.05
N PHE A 89 2.96 -3.04 -7.65
CA PHE A 89 3.34 -4.43 -7.85
C PHE A 89 2.37 -5.09 -8.84
N THR A 90 2.93 -5.79 -9.82
CA THR A 90 2.17 -6.65 -10.72
C THR A 90 2.79 -8.05 -10.76
N ALA A 91 1.94 -9.07 -10.77
CA ALA A 91 2.30 -10.45 -10.96
C ALA A 91 2.49 -10.78 -12.45
N HIS A 92 1.40 -11.06 -13.15
CA HIS A 92 1.42 -11.57 -14.52
C HIS A 92 0.33 -10.90 -15.36
N SER A 93 0.68 -10.49 -16.57
CA SER A 93 -0.22 -9.77 -17.49
C SER A 93 -1.47 -10.56 -17.92
N SER A 94 -1.52 -11.88 -17.67
CA SER A 94 -2.69 -12.71 -17.92
C SER A 94 -3.63 -12.85 -16.73
N GLN A 95 -3.14 -12.60 -15.51
CA GLN A 95 -3.95 -12.56 -14.28
C GLN A 95 -4.39 -11.13 -13.97
N GLU A 96 -3.52 -10.16 -14.28
CA GLU A 96 -3.70 -8.73 -14.04
C GLU A 96 -3.59 -8.02 -15.40
N PRO A 97 -4.72 -7.59 -16.00
CA PRO A 97 -4.71 -6.96 -17.31
C PRO A 97 -3.81 -5.72 -17.34
N SER A 98 -2.96 -5.61 -18.37
CA SER A 98 -2.01 -4.49 -18.44
C SER A 98 -2.70 -3.11 -18.46
N LEU A 99 -3.93 -3.02 -18.99
CA LEU A 99 -4.70 -1.78 -18.98
C LEU A 99 -4.98 -1.29 -17.55
N GLU A 100 -5.51 -2.16 -16.69
CA GLU A 100 -5.81 -1.84 -15.29
C GLU A 100 -4.55 -1.41 -14.53
N VAL A 101 -3.46 -2.17 -14.70
CA VAL A 101 -2.15 -1.85 -14.10
C VAL A 101 -1.67 -0.47 -14.57
N MET A 102 -1.80 -0.16 -15.86
CA MET A 102 -1.35 1.12 -16.40
C MET A 102 -2.23 2.29 -15.93
N ASN A 103 -3.54 2.10 -15.76
CA ASN A 103 -4.42 3.10 -15.16
C ASN A 103 -3.99 3.47 -13.75
N THR A 104 -3.59 2.47 -12.94
CA THR A 104 -2.99 2.69 -11.63
C THR A 104 -1.65 3.43 -11.71
N VAL A 105 -0.76 3.06 -12.64
CA VAL A 105 0.52 3.76 -12.86
C VAL A 105 0.29 5.23 -13.23
N ILE A 106 -0.60 5.51 -14.18
CA ILE A 106 -0.92 6.86 -14.64
C ILE A 106 -1.57 7.68 -13.52
N SER A 107 -2.47 7.08 -12.74
CA SER A 107 -3.06 7.70 -11.54
C SER A 107 -1.99 8.06 -10.51
N ALA A 108 -1.05 7.17 -10.22
CA ALA A 108 0.05 7.43 -9.30
C ALA A 108 0.97 8.55 -9.79
N MET A 109 1.26 8.61 -11.09
CA MET A 109 2.08 9.69 -11.67
C MET A 109 1.37 11.06 -11.67
N SER A 110 0.04 11.07 -11.61
CA SER A 110 -0.77 12.29 -11.68
C SER A 110 -1.24 12.82 -10.31
N LEU A 111 -0.69 12.26 -9.22
CA LEU A 111 -0.80 12.79 -7.87
C LEU A 111 -0.41 14.28 -7.82
N ASP A 112 -1.09 15.04 -6.96
CA ASP A 112 -0.76 16.43 -6.67
C ASP A 112 0.48 16.47 -5.75
N TYR A 113 1.64 16.33 -6.38
CA TYR A 113 2.95 16.42 -5.74
C TYR A 113 3.98 17.00 -6.70
N PRO A 114 5.05 17.66 -6.20
CA PRO A 114 6.10 18.18 -7.06
C PRO A 114 6.72 17.08 -7.94
N PRO A 115 6.79 17.26 -9.28
CA PRO A 115 7.22 16.22 -10.21
C PRO A 115 8.66 15.76 -9.97
N ASP A 116 9.54 16.67 -9.54
CA ASP A 116 10.94 16.40 -9.19
C ASP A 116 11.10 15.55 -7.91
N LYS A 117 10.01 15.42 -7.13
CA LYS A 117 9.99 14.72 -5.85
C LYS A 117 9.14 13.46 -5.86
N LEU A 118 8.37 13.24 -6.92
CA LEU A 118 7.55 12.06 -7.10
C LEU A 118 8.24 11.08 -8.04
N SER A 119 8.41 9.84 -7.61
CA SER A 119 8.98 8.77 -8.44
C SER A 119 8.11 7.53 -8.37
N VAL A 120 7.65 7.01 -9.50
CA VAL A 120 6.79 5.83 -9.61
C VAL A 120 7.62 4.64 -10.09
N TYR A 121 7.51 3.53 -9.37
CA TYR A 121 8.18 2.28 -9.70
C TYR A 121 7.13 1.20 -9.94
N LEU A 122 7.16 0.56 -11.10
CA LEU A 122 6.38 -0.65 -11.36
C LEU A 122 7.29 -1.87 -11.24
N SER A 123 6.94 -2.78 -10.33
CA SER A 123 7.62 -4.05 -10.15
C SER A 123 6.83 -5.19 -10.80
N ASP A 124 7.41 -5.80 -11.83
CA ASP A 124 6.83 -6.90 -12.61
C ASP A 124 7.48 -8.23 -12.26
N ASP A 125 6.72 -9.12 -11.61
CA ASP A 125 7.14 -10.46 -11.20
C ASP A 125 7.15 -11.47 -12.37
N GLY A 126 6.40 -11.18 -13.43
CA GLY A 126 6.33 -11.96 -14.67
C GLY A 126 7.46 -11.62 -15.64
N GLY A 127 8.03 -10.42 -15.54
CA GLY A 127 9.12 -9.94 -16.40
C GLY A 127 8.74 -9.94 -17.87
N SER A 128 7.47 -9.65 -18.17
CA SER A 128 6.89 -9.86 -19.50
C SER A 128 7.20 -8.67 -20.41
N TYR A 129 7.50 -8.93 -21.69
CA TYR A 129 7.68 -7.84 -22.64
C TYR A 129 6.38 -7.07 -22.89
N VAL A 130 5.21 -7.70 -22.66
CA VAL A 130 3.89 -7.07 -22.80
C VAL A 130 3.71 -5.99 -21.75
N THR A 131 4.03 -6.30 -20.49
CA THR A 131 4.00 -5.33 -19.38
C THR A 131 4.96 -4.18 -19.65
N LEU A 132 6.20 -4.46 -20.07
CA LEU A 132 7.16 -3.41 -20.37
C LEU A 132 6.71 -2.51 -21.54
N TYR A 133 6.15 -3.10 -22.60
CA TYR A 133 5.56 -2.33 -23.69
C TYR A 133 4.42 -1.45 -23.19
N ALA A 134 3.54 -2.00 -22.36
CA ALA A 134 2.42 -1.27 -21.77
C ALA A 134 2.89 -0.07 -20.95
N VAL A 135 3.97 -0.21 -20.17
CA VAL A 135 4.59 0.90 -19.42
C VAL A 135 5.10 2.00 -20.34
N ARG A 136 5.71 1.64 -21.48
CA ARG A 136 6.18 2.64 -22.46
C ARG A 136 5.02 3.38 -23.13
N GLU A 137 3.94 2.68 -23.46
CA GLU A 137 2.72 3.33 -23.98
C GLU A 137 2.04 4.19 -22.91
N ALA A 138 1.99 3.74 -21.65
CA ALA A 138 1.46 4.52 -20.54
C ALA A 138 2.25 5.80 -20.31
N TRP A 139 3.58 5.77 -20.44
CA TRP A 139 4.41 6.98 -20.39
C TRP A 139 4.07 7.96 -21.52
N LYS A 140 3.85 7.48 -22.75
CA LYS A 140 3.45 8.34 -23.88
C LYS A 140 2.10 9.00 -23.62
N PHE A 141 1.12 8.24 -23.13
CA PHE A 141 -0.20 8.75 -22.77
C PHE A 141 -0.12 9.76 -21.60
N ALA A 142 0.66 9.43 -20.56
CA ALA A 142 0.85 10.27 -19.38
C ALA A 142 1.37 11.67 -19.70
N ARG A 143 2.16 11.83 -20.77
CA ARG A 143 2.65 13.15 -21.23
C ARG A 143 1.54 14.10 -21.66
N LEU A 144 0.42 13.57 -22.15
CA LEU A 144 -0.76 14.35 -22.50
C LEU A 144 -1.68 14.48 -21.28
N TRP A 145 -1.87 13.38 -20.55
CA TRP A 145 -2.79 13.28 -19.43
C TRP A 145 -2.38 14.09 -18.19
N ILE A 146 -1.11 14.06 -17.79
CA ILE A 146 -0.65 14.72 -16.55
C ILE A 146 -0.77 16.25 -16.65
N PRO A 147 -0.30 16.92 -17.73
CA PRO A 147 -0.52 18.36 -17.88
C PRO A 147 -2.00 18.73 -17.91
N PHE A 148 -2.83 17.95 -18.62
CA PHE A 148 -4.29 18.13 -18.64
C PHE A 148 -4.89 18.07 -17.22
N CYS A 149 -4.54 17.05 -16.44
CA CYS A 149 -5.01 16.91 -15.06
C CYS A 149 -4.57 18.06 -14.15
N ARG A 150 -3.38 18.61 -14.36
CA ARG A 150 -2.85 19.73 -13.56
C ARG A 150 -3.49 21.05 -13.95
N ASN A 151 -3.58 21.36 -15.24
CA ASN A 151 -4.13 22.60 -15.76
C ASN A 151 -5.60 22.79 -15.34
N TYR A 152 -6.36 21.70 -15.31
CA TYR A 152 -7.79 21.72 -14.96
C TYR A 152 -8.09 21.22 -13.54
N GLU A 153 -7.06 20.98 -12.72
CA GLU A 153 -7.20 20.53 -11.32
C GLU A 153 -8.18 19.33 -11.17
N LEU A 154 -8.11 18.36 -12.09
CA LEU A 154 -9.07 17.26 -12.12
C LEU A 154 -9.05 16.48 -10.81
N LYS A 155 -10.23 16.12 -10.29
CA LYS A 155 -10.32 15.27 -9.10
C LYS A 155 -10.04 13.81 -9.45
N ILE A 156 -10.61 13.31 -10.53
CA ILE A 156 -10.43 11.93 -10.96
C ILE A 156 -9.15 11.84 -11.81
N ARG A 157 -8.14 11.15 -11.29
CA ARG A 157 -6.82 11.02 -11.93
C ARG A 157 -6.62 9.71 -12.69
N CYS A 158 -7.39 8.69 -12.34
CA CYS A 158 -7.44 7.43 -13.05
C CYS A 158 -8.15 7.64 -14.41
N PRO A 159 -7.50 7.38 -15.55
CA PRO A 159 -8.09 7.61 -16.86
C PRO A 159 -9.39 6.82 -17.07
N GLU A 160 -9.39 5.53 -16.76
CA GLU A 160 -10.59 4.68 -16.89
C GLU A 160 -11.77 5.23 -16.09
N SER A 161 -11.55 5.56 -14.82
CA SER A 161 -12.60 6.11 -13.98
C SER A 161 -13.06 7.49 -14.43
N TYR A 162 -12.19 8.30 -15.04
CA TYR A 162 -12.56 9.60 -15.60
C TYR A 162 -13.42 9.44 -16.85
N PHE A 163 -13.02 8.58 -17.80
CA PHE A 163 -13.75 8.37 -19.05
C PHE A 163 -15.01 7.50 -18.91
N SER A 164 -15.14 6.73 -17.82
CA SER A 164 -16.36 5.98 -17.49
C SER A 164 -17.34 6.76 -16.61
N ALA A 165 -16.94 7.88 -16.01
CA ALA A 165 -17.84 8.72 -15.23
C ALA A 165 -18.80 9.51 -16.13
N ASP A 166 -20.02 9.76 -15.65
CA ASP A 166 -20.99 10.59 -16.37
C ASP A 166 -20.40 11.99 -16.61
N GLU A 167 -20.45 12.47 -17.87
CA GLU A 167 -19.81 13.72 -18.32
C GLU A 167 -20.23 14.95 -17.49
N GLU A 168 -21.46 14.95 -16.94
CA GLU A 168 -21.98 16.04 -16.09
C GLU A 168 -21.32 16.09 -14.70
N SER A 169 -20.82 14.95 -14.18
CA SER A 169 -20.28 14.86 -12.81
C SER A 169 -18.78 15.14 -12.71
N ALA A 170 -18.02 14.87 -13.78
CA ALA A 170 -16.58 15.07 -13.80
C ALA A 170 -16.20 16.53 -14.11
N ASP A 171 -17.01 17.22 -14.93
CA ASP A 171 -16.62 18.44 -15.64
C ASP A 171 -17.58 19.63 -15.41
N GLU A 172 -18.42 19.60 -14.37
CA GLU A 172 -19.41 20.67 -14.06
C GLU A 172 -18.76 22.06 -13.98
N LYS A 173 -17.51 22.13 -13.49
CA LYS A 173 -16.73 23.37 -13.34
C LYS A 173 -16.25 23.96 -14.68
N PHE A 174 -16.17 23.15 -15.73
CA PHE A 174 -15.64 23.52 -17.05
C PHE A 174 -16.67 23.41 -18.17
N THR A 175 -17.94 23.17 -17.83
CA THR A 175 -19.03 23.09 -18.80
C THR A 175 -19.12 24.39 -19.61
N GLY A 176 -18.90 24.29 -20.93
CA GLY A 176 -18.90 25.43 -21.85
C GLY A 176 -17.54 26.08 -22.12
N CYS A 177 -16.43 25.60 -21.53
CA CYS A 177 -15.08 26.10 -21.83
C CYS A 177 -14.53 25.47 -23.11
N SER A 178 -14.44 26.24 -24.20
CA SER A 178 -14.00 25.74 -25.52
C SER A 178 -12.58 25.18 -25.52
N GLU A 179 -11.68 25.77 -24.74
CA GLU A 179 -10.29 25.30 -24.57
C GLU A 179 -10.25 23.92 -23.91
N PHE A 180 -11.06 23.71 -22.87
CA PHE A 180 -11.15 22.41 -22.19
C PHE A 180 -11.67 21.32 -23.12
N VAL A 181 -12.70 21.63 -23.92
CA VAL A 181 -13.25 20.67 -24.90
C VAL A 181 -12.21 20.32 -25.96
N ALA A 182 -11.46 21.31 -26.45
CA ALA A 182 -10.38 21.07 -27.42
C ALA A 182 -9.26 20.20 -26.82
N ASP A 183 -8.80 20.52 -25.61
CA ASP A 183 -7.75 19.76 -24.92
C ASP A 183 -8.21 18.33 -24.57
N ARG A 184 -9.47 18.15 -24.15
CA ARG A 184 -10.07 16.83 -23.88
C ARG A 184 -10.10 15.97 -25.15
N GLN A 185 -10.37 16.55 -26.32
CA GLN A 185 -10.37 15.83 -27.60
C GLN A 185 -8.96 15.36 -28.03
N ILE A 186 -7.90 16.01 -27.56
CA ILE A 186 -6.52 15.58 -27.80
C ILE A 186 -6.19 14.31 -27.00
N ILE A 187 -6.84 14.10 -25.85
CA ILE A 187 -6.64 12.91 -25.02
C ILE A 187 -7.29 11.70 -25.66
N LYS A 188 -6.48 10.91 -26.37
CA LYS A 188 -6.89 9.70 -27.10
C LYS A 188 -6.81 8.45 -26.21
N TYR A 189 -7.65 8.37 -25.18
CA TYR A 189 -7.68 7.21 -24.28
C TYR A 189 -8.08 5.91 -24.99
N ALA A 190 -9.02 5.97 -25.93
CA ALA A 190 -9.43 4.80 -26.72
C ALA A 190 -8.28 4.20 -27.55
N GLU A 191 -7.41 5.04 -28.14
CA GLU A 191 -6.23 4.57 -28.89
C GLU A 191 -5.21 3.90 -27.96
N PHE A 192 -5.06 4.41 -26.74
CA PHE A 192 -4.22 3.80 -25.72
C PHE A 192 -4.77 2.43 -25.29
N GLN A 193 -6.08 2.30 -25.05
CA GLN A 193 -6.74 1.02 -24.74
C GLN A 193 -6.51 0.00 -25.86
N GLU A 194 -6.79 0.36 -27.11
CA GLU A 194 -6.62 -0.52 -28.27
C GLU A 194 -5.15 -0.99 -28.42
N ALA A 195 -4.19 -0.10 -28.20
CA ALA A 195 -2.76 -0.43 -28.27
C ALA A 195 -2.36 -1.48 -27.22
N LEU A 196 -2.92 -1.41 -26.00
CA LEU A 196 -2.67 -2.38 -24.95
C LEU A 196 -3.37 -3.72 -25.22
N GLU A 197 -4.64 -3.67 -25.63
CA GLU A 197 -5.41 -4.87 -25.96
C GLU A 197 -4.77 -5.67 -27.09
N LYS A 198 -4.33 -5.00 -28.16
CA LYS A 198 -3.64 -5.64 -29.29
C LYS A 198 -2.37 -6.38 -28.87
N ASN A 199 -1.62 -5.84 -27.91
CA ASN A 199 -0.40 -6.49 -27.43
C ASN A 199 -0.67 -7.58 -26.37
N SER A 200 -1.80 -7.49 -25.66
CA SER A 200 -2.21 -8.46 -24.63
C SER A 200 -2.48 -9.86 -25.18
N VAL A 201 -2.83 -9.99 -26.47
CA VAL A 201 -3.07 -11.28 -27.14
C VAL A 201 -1.86 -12.22 -27.03
N ASN A 202 -0.64 -11.67 -26.93
CA ASN A 202 0.58 -12.45 -26.81
C ASN A 202 1.07 -12.64 -25.37
N ALA A 203 0.29 -12.24 -24.36
CA ALA A 203 0.66 -12.27 -22.94
C ALA A 203 1.15 -13.65 -22.47
N ASN A 204 0.44 -14.73 -22.82
CA ASN A 204 0.82 -16.08 -22.39
C ASN A 204 2.13 -16.58 -23.01
N ALA A 205 2.46 -16.14 -24.25
CA ALA A 205 3.71 -16.49 -24.92
C ALA A 205 4.90 -15.67 -24.38
N SER A 206 4.63 -14.51 -23.80
CA SER A 206 5.64 -13.62 -23.23
C SER A 206 6.17 -14.07 -21.86
N TYR A 207 5.45 -14.97 -21.18
CA TYR A 207 5.85 -15.43 -19.86
C TYR A 207 6.99 -16.43 -19.94
N SER A 208 8.14 -16.03 -19.39
CA SER A 208 9.26 -16.95 -19.20
C SER A 208 9.41 -17.32 -17.74
N ARG A 209 9.56 -18.63 -17.47
CA ARG A 209 10.00 -19.11 -16.14
C ARG A 209 11.43 -18.66 -15.81
N ASN A 210 12.20 -18.29 -16.83
CA ASN A 210 13.59 -17.84 -16.75
C ASN A 210 13.77 -16.50 -17.46
N HIS A 211 14.04 -15.43 -16.71
CA HIS A 211 14.39 -14.15 -17.31
C HIS A 211 15.45 -13.43 -16.47
N PRO A 212 16.36 -12.67 -17.12
CA PRO A 212 17.31 -11.83 -16.41
C PRO A 212 16.58 -10.70 -15.67
N SER A 213 17.26 -10.11 -14.68
CA SER A 213 16.79 -8.86 -14.10
C SER A 213 16.82 -7.74 -15.13
N ARG A 214 15.81 -6.89 -15.14
CA ARG A 214 15.74 -5.70 -16.00
C ARG A 214 15.30 -4.51 -15.17
N ILE A 215 16.07 -3.43 -15.23
CA ILE A 215 15.69 -2.14 -14.64
C ILE A 215 15.75 -1.14 -15.78
N GLU A 216 14.64 -0.47 -16.04
CA GLU A 216 14.54 0.49 -17.13
C GLU A 216 13.88 1.78 -16.62
N VAL A 217 14.60 2.88 -16.73
CA VAL A 217 14.04 4.22 -16.47
C VAL A 217 13.38 4.68 -17.76
N ILE A 218 12.05 4.84 -17.72
CA ILE A 218 11.25 5.11 -18.90
C ILE A 218 11.36 6.59 -19.22
N THR A 219 12.04 6.88 -20.33
CA THR A 219 12.26 8.23 -20.85
C THR A 219 12.15 8.19 -22.37
N ASN A 220 11.95 9.35 -23.00
CA ASN A 220 12.00 9.44 -24.45
C ASN A 220 13.44 9.40 -24.97
N GLU A 221 13.62 8.88 -26.18
CA GLU A 221 14.85 9.00 -26.96
C GLU A 221 15.04 10.44 -27.49
N ASP A 222 13.95 11.19 -27.70
CA ASP A 222 13.96 12.58 -28.15
C ASP A 222 13.99 13.56 -26.97
N LYS A 223 15.16 14.15 -26.72
CA LYS A 223 15.43 15.10 -25.62
C LYS A 223 14.77 16.49 -25.77
N ASP A 224 14.19 16.79 -26.94
CA ASP A 224 13.96 18.19 -27.35
C ASP A 224 12.49 18.65 -27.42
N SER A 225 11.52 17.91 -26.88
CA SER A 225 10.12 18.36 -26.84
C SER A 225 9.44 18.01 -25.51
N TYR A 226 9.05 19.06 -24.77
CA TYR A 226 8.40 19.16 -23.44
C TYR A 226 7.51 17.97 -22.96
N PRO A 227 7.25 17.83 -21.63
CA PRO A 227 7.47 18.79 -20.53
C PRO A 227 8.60 18.43 -19.54
N LYS A 228 9.21 19.46 -18.95
CA LYS A 228 10.24 19.41 -17.88
C LYS A 228 9.75 18.85 -16.54
N GLU A 229 8.47 18.48 -16.44
CA GLU A 229 7.75 18.28 -15.18
C GLU A 229 7.02 16.92 -15.12
N MET A 230 7.66 15.87 -15.61
CA MET A 230 7.17 14.50 -15.47
C MET A 230 7.83 13.83 -14.26
N PRO A 231 7.07 13.11 -13.42
CA PRO A 231 7.67 12.30 -12.38
C PRO A 231 8.48 11.15 -13.00
N LEU A 232 9.49 10.69 -12.28
CA LEU A 232 10.32 9.56 -12.71
C LEU A 232 9.47 8.28 -12.78
N LEU A 233 9.52 7.54 -13.90
CA LEU A 233 8.91 6.22 -14.02
C LEU A 233 9.99 5.16 -14.22
N VAL A 234 10.01 4.14 -13.35
CA VAL A 234 10.99 3.06 -13.39
C VAL A 234 10.29 1.72 -13.47
N TYR A 235 10.59 0.95 -14.51
CA TYR A 235 10.21 -0.46 -14.61
C TYR A 235 11.28 -1.33 -13.97
N VAL A 236 10.86 -2.27 -13.13
CA VAL A 236 11.73 -3.22 -12.44
C VAL A 236 11.19 -4.63 -12.63
N ALA A 237 11.98 -5.50 -13.25
CA ALA A 237 11.76 -6.94 -13.28
C ALA A 237 12.94 -7.64 -12.62
N ARG A 238 12.64 -8.54 -11.68
CA ARG A 238 13.67 -9.29 -10.96
C ARG A 238 14.25 -10.41 -11.81
N GLU A 239 15.44 -10.89 -11.48
CA GLU A 239 15.91 -12.14 -12.07
C GLU A 239 15.06 -13.31 -11.56
N ARG A 240 14.62 -14.16 -12.48
CA ARG A 240 13.95 -15.42 -12.15
C ARG A 240 14.71 -16.57 -12.79
N ARG A 241 15.21 -17.49 -11.97
CA ARG A 241 15.76 -18.78 -12.39
C ARG A 241 14.83 -19.89 -11.89
N GLY A 242 14.02 -20.45 -12.78
CA GLY A 242 13.34 -21.71 -12.58
C GLY A 242 14.35 -22.81 -12.28
N LEU A 243 14.34 -23.31 -11.05
CA LEU A 243 15.03 -24.55 -10.71
C LEU A 243 14.44 -25.67 -11.57
N ILE A 244 15.24 -26.19 -12.50
CA ILE A 244 15.04 -27.55 -12.99
C ILE A 244 15.33 -28.43 -11.78
N ILE A 245 14.30 -29.07 -11.22
CA ILE A 245 14.51 -30.19 -10.31
C ILE A 245 15.00 -31.35 -11.18
N SER A 246 16.27 -31.31 -11.56
CA SER A 246 17.02 -32.50 -11.98
C SER A 246 18.18 -32.63 -11.03
N THR A 247 18.04 -33.60 -10.14
CA THR A 247 19.03 -34.26 -9.30
C THR A 247 20.48 -33.90 -9.61
N ILE A 248 20.97 -32.79 -9.05
CA ILE A 248 22.41 -32.53 -8.92
C ILE A 248 22.64 -31.95 -7.53
N SER A 249 23.45 -32.67 -6.77
CA SER A 249 24.13 -32.31 -5.54
C SER A 249 24.31 -30.79 -5.37
N LYS A 250 23.86 -30.30 -4.20
CA LYS A 250 24.08 -28.94 -3.67
C LYS A 250 25.44 -28.38 -4.12
N PRO A 251 25.48 -27.28 -4.89
CA PRO A 251 26.64 -26.42 -4.90
C PRO A 251 26.58 -25.52 -3.66
N GLU A 252 27.68 -25.46 -2.90
CA GLU A 252 27.89 -24.72 -1.64
C GLU A 252 27.75 -23.18 -1.74
N HIS A 253 27.14 -22.65 -2.81
CA HIS A 253 26.91 -21.22 -3.02
C HIS A 253 25.44 -20.86 -3.31
N SER A 254 24.50 -21.79 -3.13
CA SER A 254 23.10 -21.40 -2.97
C SER A 254 22.94 -20.81 -1.56
N MET A 255 23.16 -19.50 -1.47
CA MET A 255 22.82 -18.69 -0.31
C MET A 255 21.30 -18.85 -0.11
N LEU A 256 20.96 -19.85 0.70
CA LEU A 256 19.72 -19.89 1.45
C LEU A 256 19.57 -18.48 2.02
N TRP A 257 18.59 -17.72 1.51
CA TRP A 257 18.06 -16.59 2.25
C TRP A 257 17.41 -17.19 3.50
N GLU A 258 18.28 -17.47 4.46
CA GLU A 258 17.97 -18.03 5.75
C GLU A 258 16.96 -17.08 6.39
N ARG A 259 15.91 -17.68 6.93
CA ARG A 259 14.68 -17.10 7.47
C ARG A 259 14.88 -16.12 8.64
N ASP A 260 16.10 -15.65 8.88
CA ASP A 260 16.51 -15.07 10.14
C ASP A 260 16.67 -13.54 10.10
N THR A 261 16.45 -12.90 8.94
CA THR A 261 16.38 -11.42 8.86
C THR A 261 15.07 -10.89 8.26
N CYS A 262 14.26 -11.76 7.64
CA CYS A 262 12.94 -11.43 7.08
C CYS A 262 11.78 -11.60 8.07
N SER A 263 12.03 -11.70 9.38
CA SER A 263 10.96 -11.98 10.35
C SER A 263 10.01 -10.81 10.58
N VAL A 264 10.40 -9.56 10.32
CA VAL A 264 9.47 -8.40 10.44
C VAL A 264 8.83 -8.05 9.09
N ILE A 265 9.58 -8.12 7.99
CA ILE A 265 9.08 -7.80 6.64
C ILE A 265 8.21 -8.94 6.08
N GLY A 266 8.56 -10.20 6.36
CA GLY A 266 7.87 -11.38 5.86
C GLY A 266 6.61 -11.79 6.62
N LEU A 267 6.38 -11.26 7.82
CA LEU A 267 5.13 -11.47 8.57
C LEU A 267 4.05 -10.43 8.24
N VAL A 268 4.44 -9.29 7.66
CA VAL A 268 3.53 -8.14 7.50
C VAL A 268 3.22 -7.84 6.03
N TRP A 269 4.00 -8.39 5.09
CA TRP A 269 3.82 -8.09 3.67
C TRP A 269 3.71 -9.33 2.78
N PRO A 270 2.61 -9.47 2.00
CA PRO A 270 2.52 -10.51 0.98
C PRO A 270 3.51 -10.23 -0.16
N LYS A 271 4.56 -11.07 -0.30
CA LYS A 271 5.70 -10.98 -1.26
C LYS A 271 6.96 -10.23 -0.73
N PRO A 272 7.59 -10.71 0.37
CA PRO A 272 8.78 -10.06 0.96
C PRO A 272 9.97 -9.90 0.01
N VAL A 273 10.09 -10.76 -1.00
CA VAL A 273 11.20 -10.76 -1.96
C VAL A 273 11.04 -9.69 -3.04
N GLN A 274 9.80 -9.40 -3.48
CA GLN A 274 9.53 -8.40 -4.51
C GLN A 274 9.76 -6.98 -3.94
N ASN A 275 9.33 -6.76 -2.70
CA ASN A 275 9.55 -5.50 -1.99
C ASN A 275 11.02 -5.18 -1.76
N ASP A 276 11.83 -6.20 -1.43
CA ASP A 276 13.26 -6.01 -1.16
C ASP A 276 14.00 -5.49 -2.39
N LEU A 277 13.69 -6.01 -3.58
CA LEU A 277 14.29 -5.52 -4.82
C LEU A 277 13.90 -4.06 -5.07
N GLN A 278 12.61 -3.74 -5.03
CA GLN A 278 12.14 -2.39 -5.36
C GLN A 278 12.65 -1.37 -4.34
N LEU A 279 12.66 -1.70 -3.05
CA LEU A 279 13.24 -0.86 -2.00
C LEU A 279 14.73 -0.58 -2.23
N ARG A 280 15.50 -1.58 -2.69
CA ARG A 280 16.92 -1.43 -3.01
C ARG A 280 17.15 -0.57 -4.26
N VAL A 281 16.39 -0.83 -5.31
CA VAL A 281 16.49 -0.07 -6.57
C VAL A 281 16.13 1.39 -6.32
N SER A 282 15.01 1.64 -5.65
CA SER A 282 14.60 3.01 -5.32
C SER A 282 15.61 3.71 -4.40
N ALA A 283 16.21 3.01 -3.44
CA ALA A 283 17.27 3.59 -2.59
C ALA A 283 18.55 3.97 -3.34
N LEU A 284 18.79 3.39 -4.53
CA LEU A 284 19.92 3.73 -5.38
C LEU A 284 19.58 4.82 -6.41
N ILE A 285 18.31 4.95 -6.79
CA ILE A 285 17.85 5.89 -7.82
C ILE A 285 17.36 7.20 -7.21
N SER A 286 16.23 7.21 -6.51
CA SER A 286 15.62 8.43 -5.93
C SER A 286 15.96 8.62 -4.44
N ASN A 287 16.14 7.51 -3.72
CA ASN A 287 16.43 7.47 -2.28
C ASN A 287 15.44 8.31 -1.44
N ALA A 288 14.15 8.26 -1.79
CA ALA A 288 13.12 9.02 -1.11
C ALA A 288 12.89 8.54 0.33
N PRO A 289 12.75 9.45 1.33
CA PRO A 289 12.54 9.06 2.74
C PRO A 289 11.16 8.42 2.99
N TYR A 290 10.18 8.66 2.13
CA TYR A 290 8.84 8.08 2.20
C TYR A 290 8.52 7.33 0.93
N PHE A 291 7.70 6.29 1.04
CA PHE A 291 7.15 5.61 -0.13
C PHE A 291 5.70 5.19 0.09
N LEU A 292 4.88 5.37 -0.94
CA LEU A 292 3.49 4.92 -1.06
C LEU A 292 3.48 3.54 -1.71
N VAL A 293 2.58 2.67 -1.24
CA VAL A 293 2.41 1.31 -1.75
C VAL A 293 1.01 1.15 -2.29
N LEU A 294 0.92 0.67 -3.52
CA LEU A 294 -0.32 0.38 -4.22
C LEU A 294 -0.24 -1.00 -4.86
N ASP A 295 -1.31 -1.77 -4.73
CA ASP A 295 -1.56 -2.92 -5.60
C ASP A 295 -1.96 -2.44 -7.01
N CYS A 296 -1.86 -3.32 -8.00
CA CYS A 296 -2.10 -2.94 -9.40
C CYS A 296 -3.55 -2.54 -9.71
N ASP A 297 -4.51 -2.96 -8.89
CA ASP A 297 -5.94 -2.66 -8.98
C ASP A 297 -6.36 -1.47 -8.09
N MET A 298 -5.40 -0.82 -7.42
CA MET A 298 -5.62 0.28 -6.49
C MET A 298 -5.08 1.60 -7.03
N TYR A 299 -5.97 2.46 -7.54
CA TYR A 299 -5.61 3.80 -7.99
C TYR A 299 -5.92 4.88 -6.94
N CYS A 300 -5.25 6.02 -7.03
CA CYS A 300 -5.45 7.15 -6.12
C CYS A 300 -6.71 7.93 -6.54
N HIS A 301 -7.76 7.86 -5.71
CA HIS A 301 -8.98 8.60 -5.96
C HIS A 301 -8.81 10.11 -5.72
N ASP A 302 -8.21 10.50 -4.60
CA ASP A 302 -7.90 11.90 -4.28
C ASP A 302 -6.45 12.23 -4.68
N PRO A 303 -6.21 13.19 -5.60
CA PRO A 303 -4.87 13.56 -6.02
C PRO A 303 -4.00 14.07 -4.87
N SER A 304 -4.60 14.60 -3.80
CA SER A 304 -3.89 15.16 -2.66
C SER A 304 -3.43 14.09 -1.64
N SER A 305 -3.69 12.80 -1.87
CA SER A 305 -3.38 11.70 -0.94
C SER A 305 -1.92 11.70 -0.44
N ALA A 306 -0.95 11.99 -1.33
CA ALA A 306 0.45 12.09 -0.94
C ALA A 306 0.71 13.28 0.01
N ARG A 307 0.12 14.45 -0.28
CA ARG A 307 0.17 15.64 0.60
C ARG A 307 -0.51 15.37 1.94
N GLN A 308 -1.67 14.71 1.95
CA GLN A 308 -2.39 14.32 3.16
C GLN A 308 -1.53 13.44 4.08
N ALA A 309 -0.81 12.46 3.52
CA ALA A 309 0.16 11.68 4.29
C ALA A 309 1.29 12.57 4.85
N MET A 310 1.78 13.52 4.06
CA MET A 310 2.81 14.46 4.53
C MET A 310 2.33 15.36 5.66
N CYS A 311 1.05 15.72 5.72
CA CYS A 311 0.49 16.47 6.86
C CYS A 311 0.75 15.74 8.18
N ILE A 312 0.62 14.41 8.17
CA ILE A 312 0.86 13.57 9.35
C ILE A 312 2.35 13.46 9.67
N TYR A 313 3.21 13.32 8.65
CA TYR A 313 4.65 13.13 8.83
C TYR A 313 5.44 14.41 9.11
N LEU A 314 4.93 15.55 8.67
CA LEU A 314 5.58 16.85 8.85
C LEU A 314 5.02 17.62 10.03
N ASP A 315 4.00 17.09 10.71
CA ASP A 315 3.47 17.68 11.93
C ASP A 315 4.58 17.86 12.97
N SER A 316 4.55 19.00 13.65
CA SER A 316 5.52 19.40 14.67
C SER A 316 5.40 18.60 15.97
N ASP A 317 4.31 17.86 16.12
CA ASP A 317 4.05 17.02 17.27
C ASP A 317 5.07 15.89 17.43
N GLN A 318 5.41 15.57 18.69
CA GLN A 318 6.30 14.46 19.00
C GLN A 318 5.80 13.12 18.46
N ILE A 319 4.49 12.97 18.24
CA ILE A 319 3.88 11.76 17.68
C ILE A 319 4.31 11.55 16.22
N SER A 320 4.47 12.61 15.42
CA SER A 320 4.86 12.50 14.01
C SER A 320 6.23 11.83 13.80
N ALA A 321 7.19 12.12 14.70
CA ALA A 321 8.51 11.49 14.70
C ALA A 321 8.45 9.98 14.98
N GLN A 322 7.34 9.51 15.54
CA GLN A 322 7.08 8.12 15.90
C GLN A 322 6.34 7.36 14.77
N ILE A 323 5.77 8.06 13.79
CA ILE A 323 4.97 7.40 12.76
C ILE A 323 5.87 6.68 11.76
N GLY A 324 5.67 5.37 11.66
CA GLY A 324 6.34 4.54 10.65
C GLY A 324 5.52 4.30 9.39
N TRP A 325 4.18 4.24 9.47
CA TRP A 325 3.29 4.24 8.31
C TRP A 325 1.99 5.00 8.58
N VAL A 326 1.35 5.45 7.49
CA VAL A 326 0.01 6.02 7.43
C VAL A 326 -0.81 5.14 6.50
N GLN A 327 -1.83 4.46 7.05
CA GLN A 327 -2.74 3.61 6.27
C GLN A 327 -3.96 4.42 5.83
N PHE A 328 -4.30 4.36 4.55
CA PHE A 328 -5.54 4.88 3.99
C PHE A 328 -6.58 3.77 3.87
N PRO A 329 -7.88 4.08 3.98
CA PRO A 329 -8.93 3.12 3.72
C PRO A 329 -8.95 2.69 2.25
N GLN A 330 -9.17 1.41 2.00
CA GLN A 330 -9.38 0.88 0.65
C GLN A 330 -10.87 0.88 0.35
N LYS A 331 -11.27 1.51 -0.75
CA LYS A 331 -12.65 1.58 -1.22
C LYS A 331 -12.76 0.93 -2.59
N PHE A 332 -13.76 0.08 -2.75
CA PHE A 332 -14.01 -0.68 -3.96
C PHE A 332 -15.21 -0.09 -4.72
N HIS A 333 -15.08 0.06 -6.04
CA HIS A 333 -16.03 0.82 -6.87
C HIS A 333 -17.06 -0.07 -7.59
N ASN A 334 -16.76 -1.35 -7.79
CA ASN A 334 -17.63 -2.31 -8.52
C ASN A 334 -18.67 -2.98 -7.62
N ILE A 335 -19.22 -2.26 -6.64
CA ILE A 335 -20.27 -2.77 -5.75
C ILE A 335 -21.62 -2.47 -6.42
N ILE A 336 -22.05 -3.38 -7.30
CA ILE A 336 -23.16 -3.18 -8.25
C ILE A 336 -24.54 -3.25 -7.57
N SER A 337 -24.67 -3.95 -6.44
CA SER A 337 -25.97 -4.17 -5.80
C SER A 337 -26.20 -3.22 -4.62
N GLU A 338 -27.38 -2.61 -4.54
CA GLU A 338 -27.91 -1.99 -3.30
C GLU A 338 -27.91 -2.97 -2.10
N HIS A 339 -27.83 -4.27 -2.40
CA HIS A 339 -27.81 -5.38 -1.46
C HIS A 339 -26.47 -6.11 -1.55
N ASP A 340 -25.36 -5.46 -1.17
CA ASP A 340 -24.03 -6.08 -1.07
C ASP A 340 -24.02 -7.18 0.01
N ILE A 341 -24.56 -8.35 -0.34
CA ILE A 341 -24.63 -9.54 0.53
C ILE A 341 -23.25 -10.09 0.88
N TYR A 342 -22.22 -9.70 0.13
CA TYR A 342 -20.85 -10.12 0.31
C TYR A 342 -20.06 -9.20 1.25
N ASP A 343 -20.63 -8.05 1.65
CA ASP A 343 -19.95 -6.99 2.43
C ASP A 343 -18.59 -6.61 1.81
N SER A 344 -18.54 -6.58 0.48
CA SER A 344 -17.32 -6.37 -0.33
C SER A 344 -16.70 -5.00 -0.11
N GLY A 345 -17.48 -4.04 0.40
CA GLY A 345 -17.00 -2.71 0.75
C GLY A 345 -16.15 -2.63 2.02
N HIS A 346 -16.15 -3.67 2.87
CA HIS A 346 -15.37 -3.71 4.13
C HIS A 346 -15.53 -2.48 5.04
N ASN A 347 -16.69 -1.80 4.97
CA ASN A 347 -16.91 -0.52 5.66
C ASN A 347 -16.86 -0.67 7.20
N SER A 348 -17.26 -1.83 7.71
CA SER A 348 -17.24 -2.18 9.13
C SER A 348 -15.81 -2.30 9.65
N ASP A 349 -14.91 -2.90 8.88
CA ASP A 349 -13.49 -3.09 9.21
C ASP A 349 -12.74 -1.76 9.31
N TRP A 350 -12.98 -0.84 8.36
CA TRP A 350 -12.36 0.50 8.37
C TRP A 350 -12.79 1.35 9.57
N ARG A 351 -14.07 1.23 10.00
CA ARG A 351 -14.52 1.85 11.26
C ARG A 351 -13.83 1.22 12.47
N GLY A 352 -13.58 -0.09 12.44
CA GLY A 352 -12.85 -0.78 13.49
C GLY A 352 -11.41 -0.28 13.64
N LEU A 353 -10.74 0.01 12.53
CA LEU A 353 -9.37 0.52 12.51
C LEU A 353 -9.21 1.87 13.22
N GLN A 354 -10.21 2.75 13.19
CA GLN A 354 -10.21 4.00 13.99
C GLN A 354 -10.10 3.73 15.50
N GLY A 355 -10.65 2.61 15.98
CA GLY A 355 -10.50 2.15 17.36
C GLY A 355 -9.07 1.77 17.70
N VAL A 356 -8.46 0.96 16.84
CA VAL A 356 -7.09 0.47 17.00
C VAL A 356 -6.10 1.63 16.91
N ASP A 357 -6.44 2.62 16.10
CA ASP A 357 -5.70 3.86 15.91
C ASP A 357 -5.58 4.71 17.18
N GLY A 358 -6.64 4.73 18.01
CA GLY A 358 -6.59 5.37 19.32
C GLY A 358 -5.79 4.62 20.38
N LEU A 359 -5.43 3.37 20.13
CA LEU A 359 -4.58 2.56 21.01
C LEU A 359 -3.10 2.69 20.63
N ARG A 360 -2.72 2.10 19.50
CA ARG A 360 -1.34 2.14 19.00
C ARG A 360 -1.25 2.49 17.52
N GLY A 361 -2.34 2.40 16.76
CA GLY A 361 -2.33 2.57 15.32
C GLY A 361 -2.97 1.39 14.56
N PRO A 362 -3.37 1.58 13.29
CA PRO A 362 -3.93 0.53 12.44
C PRO A 362 -2.90 -0.55 12.09
N MET A 363 -3.39 -1.73 11.71
CA MET A 363 -2.58 -2.72 11.01
C MET A 363 -2.32 -2.26 9.56
N MET A 364 -1.21 -2.69 8.96
CA MET A 364 -0.98 -2.51 7.52
C MET A 364 -1.85 -3.50 6.74
N CYS A 365 -2.56 -3.01 5.71
CA CYS A 365 -3.54 -3.80 4.95
C CYS A 365 -3.05 -4.16 3.53
N GLY A 366 -1.75 -4.33 3.33
CA GLY A 366 -1.16 -4.76 2.05
C GLY A 366 -1.00 -3.66 0.99
N SER A 367 -1.92 -2.70 0.92
CA SER A 367 -1.92 -1.58 -0.03
C SER A 367 -2.48 -0.29 0.58
N ASN A 368 -2.36 0.83 -0.13
CA ASN A 368 -2.83 2.17 0.22
C ASN A 368 -2.21 2.71 1.52
N PHE A 369 -0.89 2.61 1.66
CA PHE A 369 -0.21 3.22 2.79
C PHE A 369 1.08 3.92 2.39
N VAL A 370 1.39 5.00 3.10
CA VAL A 370 2.66 5.71 2.98
C VAL A 370 3.52 5.34 4.17
N MET A 371 4.71 4.81 3.92
CA MET A 371 5.63 4.35 4.95
C MET A 371 6.92 5.17 4.96
N ARG A 372 7.47 5.40 6.15
CA ARG A 372 8.80 5.97 6.34
C ARG A 372 9.84 4.88 6.07
N ARG A 373 10.76 5.12 5.14
CA ARG A 373 11.80 4.15 4.75
C ARG A 373 12.66 3.67 5.91
N GLU A 374 12.98 4.57 6.83
CA GLU A 374 13.75 4.26 8.04
C GLU A 374 13.07 3.20 8.93
N ALA A 375 11.73 3.15 8.94
CA ALA A 375 10.99 2.17 9.73
C ALA A 375 11.24 0.74 9.25
N ILE A 376 11.48 0.54 7.94
CA ILE A 376 11.86 -0.76 7.37
C ILE A 376 13.29 -1.13 7.75
N TYR A 377 14.21 -0.16 7.74
CA TYR A 377 15.61 -0.41 8.04
C TYR A 377 15.86 -0.69 9.53
N GLY A 378 14.91 -0.35 10.39
CA GLY A 378 15.00 -0.57 11.83
C GLY A 378 16.03 0.36 12.47
N THR A 379 15.80 1.68 12.36
CA THR A 379 16.73 2.76 12.74
C THR A 379 17.31 2.68 14.16
N ASP A 380 16.59 2.10 15.13
CA ASP A 380 17.14 1.84 16.49
C ASP A 380 18.35 0.91 16.47
N ARG A 381 18.45 0.02 15.47
CA ARG A 381 19.63 -0.82 15.21
C ARG A 381 20.73 -0.07 14.48
N ILE A 382 20.39 1.01 13.75
CA ILE A 382 21.35 1.74 12.92
C ILE A 382 22.10 2.82 13.71
N GLN A 383 21.46 3.42 14.70
CA GLN A 383 22.02 4.52 15.49
C GLN A 383 23.05 4.09 16.56
N LYS A 384 23.04 2.82 16.99
CA LYS A 384 23.95 2.31 18.05
C LYS A 384 25.01 1.41 17.42
N ASP A 385 26.17 2.00 17.12
CA ASP A 385 27.43 1.32 16.77
C ASP A 385 27.27 0.05 15.91
N ILE A 386 26.92 0.23 14.64
CA ILE A 386 26.82 -0.92 13.74
C ILE A 386 28.20 -1.32 13.21
N HIS A 387 28.57 -2.57 13.43
CA HIS A 387 29.58 -3.20 12.60
C HIS A 387 29.06 -3.34 11.15
N LEU A 388 29.75 -2.71 10.20
CA LEU A 388 29.54 -2.83 8.75
C LEU A 388 29.31 -4.29 8.27
N LYS A 389 29.89 -5.26 8.99
CA LYS A 389 29.69 -6.71 8.78
C LYS A 389 28.25 -7.18 9.05
N GLN A 390 27.58 -6.65 10.07
CA GLN A 390 26.19 -7.00 10.39
C GLN A 390 25.22 -6.43 9.35
N LEU A 391 25.40 -5.18 8.92
CA LEU A 391 24.60 -4.63 7.81
C LEU A 391 24.77 -5.43 6.53
N LYS A 392 26.00 -5.84 6.19
CA LYS A 392 26.25 -6.70 5.04
C LYS A 392 25.59 -8.08 5.17
N LYS A 393 25.45 -8.60 6.39
CA LYS A 393 24.72 -9.83 6.65
C LYS A 393 23.20 -9.66 6.47
N SER A 394 22.65 -8.54 6.93
CA SER A 394 21.21 -8.28 6.90
C SER A 394 20.69 -7.78 5.54
N PHE A 395 21.44 -6.90 4.89
CA PHE A 395 21.04 -6.19 3.68
C PHE A 395 21.88 -6.57 2.46
N GLY A 396 22.73 -7.59 2.57
CA GLY A 396 23.58 -8.06 1.47
C GLY A 396 24.86 -7.23 1.28
N SER A 397 25.69 -7.66 0.33
CA SER A 397 27.07 -7.18 0.16
C SER A 397 27.23 -5.84 -0.56
N SER A 398 26.14 -5.23 -1.06
CA SER A 398 26.19 -3.98 -1.83
C SER A 398 26.63 -2.79 -0.97
N ASN A 399 27.84 -2.30 -1.21
CA ASN A 399 28.37 -1.13 -0.51
C ASN A 399 27.58 0.15 -0.86
N GLU A 400 27.12 0.28 -2.11
CA GLU A 400 26.36 1.46 -2.56
C GLU A 400 24.99 1.56 -1.87
N PHE A 401 24.29 0.42 -1.73
CA PHE A 401 23.04 0.38 -0.99
C PHE A 401 23.23 0.71 0.49
N ILE A 402 24.26 0.14 1.12
CA ILE A 402 24.60 0.47 2.51
C ILE A 402 24.91 1.96 2.66
N ARG A 403 25.65 2.56 1.72
CA ARG A 403 25.92 4.00 1.71
C ARG A 403 24.65 4.84 1.55
N SER A 404 23.70 4.44 0.71
CA SER A 404 22.45 5.19 0.53
C SER A 404 21.58 5.15 1.79
N MET A 405 21.54 4.03 2.51
CA MET A 405 20.88 3.91 3.81
C MET A 405 21.44 4.91 4.85
N TYR A 406 22.77 5.05 4.90
CA TYR A 406 23.41 6.01 5.81
C TYR A 406 23.06 7.47 5.47
N LYS A 407 22.92 7.82 4.18
CA LYS A 407 22.54 9.18 3.77
C LYS A 407 21.17 9.59 4.29
N ILE A 408 20.18 8.70 4.23
CA ILE A 408 18.82 8.96 4.76
C ILE A 408 18.88 9.14 6.27
N THR A 409 19.53 8.19 6.96
CA THR A 409 19.58 8.19 8.44
C THR A 409 20.25 9.46 8.99
N LYS A 410 21.28 9.99 8.30
CA LYS A 410 22.01 11.18 8.73
C LYS A 410 21.21 12.48 8.58
N HIS A 411 20.29 12.56 7.61
CA HIS A 411 19.46 13.75 7.39
C HIS A 411 18.34 13.93 8.42
N ILE A 412 17.95 12.87 9.14
CA ILE A 412 16.80 12.87 10.07
C ILE A 412 17.22 12.77 11.55
N CYS A 413 18.51 12.49 11.84
CA CYS A 413 19.11 12.33 13.18
C CYS A 413 19.08 13.55 14.13
N GLN A 414 18.20 14.53 13.93
CA GLN A 414 17.99 15.65 14.88
C GLN A 414 16.76 15.48 15.79
N ARG A 415 16.00 14.37 15.74
CA ARG A 415 14.77 14.20 16.55
C ARG A 415 14.71 12.85 17.28
N PRO A 416 14.37 12.80 18.60
CA PRO A 416 14.42 11.59 19.42
C PRO A 416 13.22 10.65 19.23
N THR A 417 13.43 9.39 19.60
CA THR A 417 12.84 8.16 19.07
C THR A 417 11.77 7.50 19.95
N LYS A 418 10.74 6.91 19.30
CA LYS A 418 10.02 5.65 19.63
C LYS A 418 8.76 5.50 18.74
N PRO A 419 8.53 4.47 17.91
CA PRO A 419 7.39 4.53 16.96
C PRO A 419 5.97 4.34 17.54
N ARG A 420 4.97 5.04 16.95
CA ARG A 420 3.50 5.06 17.17
C ARG A 420 2.81 5.34 15.83
N TRP A 421 1.70 4.67 15.51
CA TRP A 421 1.11 4.70 14.16
C TRP A 421 -0.16 5.57 14.06
N SER A 422 -0.59 5.90 12.84
CA SER A 422 -1.68 6.85 12.56
C SER A 422 -2.45 6.50 11.28
N ILE A 423 -3.76 6.79 11.23
CA ILE A 423 -4.57 6.83 9.99
C ILE A 423 -4.70 8.28 9.49
N ALA A 424 -4.64 8.49 8.17
CA ALA A 424 -5.18 9.68 7.48
C ALA A 424 -6.52 9.27 6.86
N GLU A 425 -7.57 10.09 7.06
CA GLU A 425 -8.82 9.99 6.30
C GLU A 425 -8.80 10.91 5.08
#